data_AF-A0A7K7G123-F1
#
_entry.id   AF-A0A7K7G123-F1
#
_cell.length_a   1.000
_cell.length_b   1.000
_cell.length_c   1.000
_cell.angle_alpha   90.00
_cell.angle_beta   90.00
_cell.angle_gamma   90.00
#
_symmetry.space_group_name_H-M   'P 1'
#
loop_
_entity.id
_entity.type
_entity.pdbx_description
1 polymer ?
#
loop_
_entity_poly.entity_id
_entity_poly.type
_entity_poly.pdbx_seq_one_letter_code
_entity_poly.pdbx_strand_id
1 'polypeptide(L)'
;RGSTGVDLAATETIVLTDSSVSLVPTGVFGPLGKGKSVLLLGRSSATLQGLFVLPGLIDSDYTGESKIMVWTPTPPCSVPGGTPIAQLVYFDACPPAASHPARGAAGFGSTGVPQIFWAQPVAASRPTLTGKLSLNQHGCIQLDSIIDTGADVTVIS
;
A
#
# COMPACT_ATOMS: atom_id res chain seq x y z
N ARG A 1 -31.05 14.28 2.70
CA ARG A 1 -30.38 13.80 1.47
C ARG A 1 -29.17 14.71 1.26
N GLY A 2 -27.96 14.19 1.39
CA GLY A 2 -26.72 14.99 1.38
C GLY A 2 -25.48 14.13 1.25
N SER A 3 -25.60 12.96 0.59
CA SER A 3 -24.42 12.15 0.30
C SER A 3 -23.62 12.84 -0.80
N THR A 4 -22.43 13.32 -0.44
CA THR A 4 -21.48 13.94 -1.34
C THR A 4 -20.66 12.91 -2.13
N GLY A 5 -20.59 11.67 -1.64
CA GLY A 5 -19.79 10.60 -2.23
C GLY A 5 -20.57 9.65 -3.14
N VAL A 6 -19.89 9.15 -4.20
CA VAL A 6 -20.34 8.00 -5.01
C VAL A 6 -19.69 6.75 -4.48
N ASP A 7 -20.48 5.74 -4.08
CA ASP A 7 -19.95 4.49 -3.53
C ASP A 7 -19.15 3.70 -4.59
N LEU A 8 -18.06 3.09 -4.15
CA LEU A 8 -17.15 2.28 -4.96
C LEU A 8 -16.98 0.90 -4.31
N ALA A 9 -17.17 -0.15 -5.10
CA ALA A 9 -17.21 -1.53 -4.66
C ALA A 9 -16.05 -2.35 -5.21
N ALA A 10 -15.67 -3.40 -4.48
CA ALA A 10 -14.78 -4.44 -4.99
C ALA A 10 -15.47 -5.18 -6.14
N THR A 11 -14.77 -5.48 -7.22
CA THR A 11 -15.33 -6.29 -8.32
C THR A 11 -15.38 -7.77 -8.01
N GLU A 12 -14.43 -8.25 -7.23
CA GLU A 12 -14.29 -9.64 -6.83
C GLU A 12 -14.08 -9.78 -5.33
N THR A 13 -14.27 -10.98 -4.81
CA THR A 13 -14.01 -11.27 -3.40
C THR A 13 -12.52 -11.26 -3.15
N ILE A 14 -12.08 -10.43 -2.21
CA ILE A 14 -10.69 -10.38 -1.76
C ILE A 14 -10.56 -10.96 -0.35
N VAL A 15 -9.38 -11.52 -0.06
CA VAL A 15 -8.99 -11.98 1.27
C VAL A 15 -7.63 -11.38 1.61
N LEU A 16 -7.60 -10.51 2.61
CA LEU A 16 -6.36 -9.97 3.17
C LEU A 16 -5.80 -10.98 4.16
N THR A 17 -4.68 -11.60 3.83
CA THR A 17 -4.02 -12.62 4.65
C THR A 17 -2.97 -12.05 5.61
N ASP A 18 -2.56 -10.81 5.39
CA ASP A 18 -1.63 -10.06 6.22
C ASP A 18 -2.06 -8.60 6.34
N SER A 19 -1.23 -7.78 7.00
CA SER A 19 -1.46 -6.35 7.18
C SER A 19 -0.77 -5.47 6.13
N SER A 20 -0.32 -6.05 5.01
CA SER A 20 0.19 -5.29 3.88
C SER A 20 -0.94 -4.57 3.14
N VAL A 21 -0.58 -3.55 2.36
CA VAL A 21 -1.54 -2.82 1.54
C VAL A 21 -1.84 -3.64 0.28
N SER A 22 -3.11 -3.93 0.05
CA SER A 22 -3.61 -4.60 -1.13
C SER A 22 -4.34 -3.63 -2.06
N LEU A 23 -4.23 -3.84 -3.37
CA LEU A 23 -4.99 -3.12 -4.38
C LEU A 23 -6.24 -3.92 -4.77
N VAL A 24 -7.41 -3.34 -4.53
CA VAL A 24 -8.70 -3.95 -4.89
C VAL A 24 -9.20 -3.37 -6.20
N PRO A 25 -9.43 -4.19 -7.23
CA PRO A 25 -9.99 -3.75 -8.49
C PRO A 25 -11.46 -3.35 -8.33
N THR A 26 -11.88 -2.36 -9.09
CA THR A 26 -13.24 -1.79 -9.05
C THR A 26 -13.94 -1.86 -10.40
N GLY A 27 -13.19 -2.14 -11.48
CA GLY A 27 -13.72 -2.10 -12.84
C GLY A 27 -14.14 -0.70 -13.30
N VAL A 28 -13.88 0.33 -12.49
CA VAL A 28 -14.23 1.72 -12.78
C VAL A 28 -13.00 2.41 -13.37
N PHE A 29 -13.13 2.85 -14.63
CA PHE A 29 -12.07 3.52 -15.38
C PHE A 29 -12.36 5.02 -15.51
N GLY A 30 -11.31 5.82 -15.41
CA GLY A 30 -11.42 7.25 -15.60
C GLY A 30 -11.58 7.65 -17.08
N PRO A 31 -11.78 8.95 -17.35
CA PRO A 31 -11.81 10.05 -16.38
C PRO A 31 -13.16 10.15 -15.62
N LEU A 32 -13.11 10.22 -14.29
CA LEU A 32 -14.33 10.16 -13.46
C LEU A 32 -14.99 11.51 -13.18
N GLY A 33 -14.26 12.62 -13.38
CA GLY A 33 -14.61 13.91 -12.78
C GLY A 33 -15.09 15.01 -13.72
N LYS A 34 -15.39 14.76 -15.00
CA LYS A 34 -15.74 15.84 -15.97
C LYS A 34 -14.75 17.03 -15.93
N GLY A 35 -13.45 16.75 -15.80
CA GLY A 35 -12.41 17.77 -15.62
C GLY A 35 -12.03 18.09 -14.17
N LYS A 36 -12.71 17.50 -13.18
CA LYS A 36 -12.37 17.60 -11.75
C LYS A 36 -11.55 16.40 -11.27
N SER A 37 -10.75 16.61 -10.24
CA SER A 37 -10.10 15.51 -9.50
C SER A 37 -11.05 14.92 -8.47
N VAL A 38 -10.76 13.69 -8.06
CA VAL A 38 -11.60 12.91 -7.17
C VAL A 38 -10.77 12.34 -6.03
N LEU A 39 -11.27 12.50 -4.80
CA LEU A 39 -10.69 11.88 -3.62
C LEU A 39 -11.39 10.53 -3.36
N LEU A 40 -10.62 9.46 -3.33
CA LEU A 40 -11.07 8.13 -2.92
C LEU A 40 -10.88 8.01 -1.41
N LEU A 41 -11.98 7.77 -0.69
CA LEU A 41 -12.01 7.63 0.77
C LEU A 41 -12.70 6.33 1.19
N GLY A 42 -12.36 5.82 2.37
CA GLY A 42 -13.09 4.71 2.98
C GLY A 42 -14.51 5.08 3.39
N ARG A 43 -15.41 4.09 3.38
CA ARG A 43 -16.71 4.22 4.04
C ARG A 43 -16.53 3.90 5.53
N SER A 44 -17.19 4.67 6.39
CA SER A 44 -17.15 4.41 7.84
C SER A 44 -17.62 3.00 8.19
N SER A 45 -18.57 2.44 7.43
CA SER A 45 -19.05 1.06 7.60
C SER A 45 -17.96 0.02 7.36
N ALA A 46 -17.01 0.27 6.44
CA ALA A 46 -15.87 -0.62 6.20
C ALA A 46 -14.87 -0.50 7.35
N THR A 47 -14.58 0.73 7.79
CA THR A 47 -13.68 0.99 8.93
C THR A 47 -14.18 0.37 10.22
N LEU A 48 -15.49 0.43 10.50
CA LEU A 48 -16.10 -0.23 11.66
C LEU A 48 -15.95 -1.75 11.65
N GLN A 49 -15.76 -2.36 10.48
CA GLN A 49 -15.50 -3.80 10.31
C GLN A 49 -14.01 -4.15 10.27
N GLY A 50 -13.12 -3.18 10.56
CA GLY A 50 -11.67 -3.41 10.59
C GLY A 50 -10.98 -3.36 9.22
N LEU A 51 -11.66 -2.90 8.18
CA LEU A 51 -11.07 -2.64 6.86
C LEU A 51 -10.76 -1.14 6.71
N PHE A 52 -9.49 -0.83 6.50
CA PHE A 52 -9.04 0.55 6.30
C PHE A 52 -8.73 0.79 4.83
N VAL A 53 -9.44 1.74 4.23
CA VAL A 53 -9.12 2.26 2.90
C VAL A 53 -8.13 3.41 3.06
N LEU A 54 -6.98 3.30 2.41
CA LEU A 54 -6.02 4.39 2.34
C LEU A 54 -6.52 5.45 1.34
N PRO A 55 -6.51 6.74 1.72
CA PRO A 55 -6.94 7.80 0.81
C PRO A 55 -6.13 7.80 -0.50
N GLY A 56 -6.81 8.08 -1.60
CA GLY A 56 -6.19 8.17 -2.92
C GLY A 56 -6.67 9.41 -3.69
N LEU A 57 -5.76 10.05 -4.42
CA LEU A 57 -6.10 11.10 -5.37
C LEU A 57 -6.18 10.52 -6.78
N ILE A 58 -7.33 10.69 -7.43
CA ILE A 58 -7.55 10.34 -8.83
C ILE A 58 -7.61 11.65 -9.61
N ASP A 59 -6.62 11.85 -10.48
CA ASP A 59 -6.53 13.04 -11.31
C ASP A 59 -7.62 13.07 -12.38
N SER A 60 -7.99 14.26 -12.81
CA SER A 60 -9.06 14.46 -13.80
C SER A 60 -8.75 13.86 -15.17
N ASP A 61 -7.47 13.68 -15.48
CA ASP A 61 -6.93 13.11 -16.72
C ASP A 61 -6.44 11.67 -16.56
N TYR A 62 -6.64 11.04 -15.40
CA TYR A 62 -6.34 9.63 -15.20
C TYR A 62 -7.33 8.77 -15.98
N THR A 63 -6.81 7.90 -16.86
CA THR A 63 -7.63 7.01 -17.71
C THR A 63 -7.56 5.55 -17.30
N GLY A 64 -6.75 5.23 -16.28
CA GLY A 64 -6.63 3.87 -15.77
C GLY A 64 -7.78 3.48 -14.85
N GLU A 65 -7.69 2.25 -14.34
CA GLU A 65 -8.64 1.72 -13.36
C GLU A 65 -8.44 2.39 -11.99
N SER A 66 -9.53 2.85 -11.38
CA SER A 66 -9.53 3.40 -10.03
C SER A 66 -9.55 2.28 -8.99
N LYS A 67 -8.38 1.81 -8.57
CA LYS A 67 -8.25 0.76 -7.54
C LYS A 67 -8.33 1.32 -6.13
N ILE A 68 -8.83 0.51 -5.19
CA ILE A 68 -8.93 0.87 -3.77
C ILE A 68 -7.72 0.27 -3.05
N MET A 69 -6.93 1.12 -2.39
CA MET A 69 -5.86 0.65 -1.50
C MET A 69 -6.47 0.30 -0.14
N VAL A 70 -6.36 -0.96 0.26
CA VAL A 70 -6.91 -1.45 1.54
C VAL A 70 -5.84 -2.11 2.39
N TRP A 71 -6.00 -2.02 3.70
CA TRP A 71 -5.24 -2.83 4.66
C TRP A 71 -6.12 -3.15 5.87
N THR A 72 -5.70 -4.14 6.66
CA THR A 72 -6.34 -4.49 7.93
C THR A 72 -5.29 -4.78 9.00
N PRO A 73 -5.48 -4.31 10.25
CA PRO A 73 -4.61 -4.68 11.37
C PRO A 73 -4.88 -6.10 11.89
N THR A 74 -5.99 -6.73 11.50
CA THR A 74 -6.44 -8.03 12.04
C THR A 74 -6.80 -9.00 10.93
N PRO A 75 -5.82 -9.52 10.16
CA PRO A 75 -6.06 -10.57 9.18
C PRO A 75 -6.45 -11.91 9.87
N PRO A 76 -7.21 -12.80 9.21
CA PRO A 76 -7.72 -12.64 7.84
C PRO A 76 -8.97 -11.73 7.78
N CYS A 77 -9.05 -10.91 6.74
CA CYS A 77 -10.24 -10.09 6.44
C CYS A 77 -10.74 -10.39 5.03
N SER A 78 -12.00 -10.81 4.89
CA SER A 78 -12.61 -11.05 3.58
C SER A 78 -13.61 -9.97 3.22
N VAL A 79 -13.51 -9.46 2.00
CA VAL A 79 -14.47 -8.50 1.43
C VAL A 79 -15.13 -9.18 0.23
N PRO A 80 -16.44 -9.48 0.29
CA PRO A 80 -17.15 -10.03 -0.85
C PRO A 80 -17.18 -9.07 -2.04
N GLY A 81 -17.08 -9.62 -3.25
CA GLY A 81 -17.32 -8.86 -4.48
C GLY A 81 -18.69 -8.16 -4.46
N GLY A 82 -18.76 -6.96 -5.03
CA GLY A 82 -19.94 -6.09 -5.03
C GLY A 82 -20.13 -5.28 -3.74
N THR A 83 -19.31 -5.49 -2.70
CA THR A 83 -19.43 -4.73 -1.45
C THR A 83 -18.89 -3.29 -1.62
N PRO A 84 -19.71 -2.24 -1.39
CA PRO A 84 -19.24 -0.87 -1.41
C PRO A 84 -18.40 -0.58 -0.16
N ILE A 85 -17.09 -0.43 -0.34
CA ILE A 85 -16.11 -0.23 0.75
C ILE A 85 -15.45 1.16 0.72
N ALA A 86 -15.51 1.84 -0.42
CA ALA A 86 -14.97 3.18 -0.60
C ALA A 86 -16.02 4.11 -1.19
N GLN A 87 -15.72 5.40 -1.22
CA GLN A 87 -16.53 6.44 -1.81
C GLN A 87 -15.64 7.47 -2.51
N LEU A 88 -16.16 8.04 -3.58
CA LEU A 88 -15.51 9.07 -4.39
C LEU A 88 -16.09 10.44 -4.07
N VAL A 89 -15.24 11.38 -3.64
CA VAL A 89 -15.61 12.76 -3.33
C VAL A 89 -14.98 13.69 -4.37
N TYR A 90 -15.82 14.36 -5.16
CA TYR A 90 -15.39 15.32 -6.17
C TYR A 90 -14.93 16.62 -5.53
N PHE A 91 -13.85 17.19 -6.04
CA PHE A 91 -13.42 18.52 -5.64
C PHE A 91 -12.81 19.28 -6.82
N ASP A 92 -12.93 20.61 -6.78
CA ASP A 92 -12.27 21.47 -7.74
C ASP A 92 -10.80 21.64 -7.31
N ALA A 93 -9.91 20.89 -7.97
CA ALA A 93 -8.48 21.10 -7.84
C ALA A 93 -8.13 22.45 -8.48
N CYS A 94 -7.39 23.30 -7.75
CA CYS A 94 -6.76 24.50 -8.29
C CYS A 94 -5.25 24.24 -8.40
N PRO A 95 -4.79 23.45 -9.40
CA PRO A 95 -3.37 23.19 -9.53
C PRO A 95 -2.64 24.51 -9.87
N PRO A 96 -1.45 24.77 -9.30
CA PRO A 96 -0.60 25.85 -9.79
C PRO A 96 -0.33 25.62 -11.28
N ALA A 97 -0.27 26.69 -12.07
CA ALA A 97 -0.07 26.62 -13.52
C ALA A 97 1.26 25.92 -13.84
N ALA A 98 1.20 24.62 -14.05
CA ALA A 98 2.33 23.79 -14.42
C ALA A 98 1.92 22.96 -15.64
N SER A 99 2.67 23.10 -16.72
CA SER A 99 2.52 22.32 -17.95
C SER A 99 3.08 20.91 -17.73
N HIS A 100 2.38 20.09 -16.95
CA HIS A 100 2.72 18.68 -16.85
C HIS A 100 2.02 17.89 -17.98
N PRO A 101 2.70 16.89 -18.56
CA PRO A 101 2.07 16.01 -19.53
C PRO A 101 0.89 15.28 -18.86
N ALA A 102 -0.12 14.95 -19.67
CA ALA A 102 -1.28 14.20 -19.19
C ALA A 102 -0.83 12.89 -18.53
N ARG A 103 -1.39 12.57 -17.37
CA ARG A 103 -1.04 11.38 -16.60
C ARG A 103 -1.34 10.08 -17.37
N GLY A 104 -2.47 10.05 -18.09
CA GLY A 104 -2.90 8.87 -18.85
C GLY A 104 -3.27 7.68 -17.94
N ALA A 105 -2.98 6.46 -18.39
CA ALA A 105 -3.36 5.24 -17.66
C ALA A 105 -2.38 4.83 -16.54
N ALA A 106 -1.24 5.52 -16.45
CA ALA A 106 -0.15 5.22 -15.54
C ALA A 106 -0.54 5.54 -14.09
N GLY A 107 -0.57 4.53 -13.21
CA GLY A 107 -0.88 4.70 -11.79
C GLY A 107 -0.17 3.69 -10.89
N PHE A 108 -0.38 3.82 -9.57
CA PHE A 108 0.10 2.86 -8.56
C PHE A 108 1.59 2.51 -8.66
N GLY A 109 2.46 3.53 -8.63
CA GLY A 109 3.93 3.36 -8.71
C GLY A 109 4.53 3.54 -10.10
N SER A 110 3.73 3.93 -11.10
CA SER A 110 4.19 4.18 -12.47
C SER A 110 5.17 5.35 -12.62
N THR A 111 5.23 6.26 -11.64
CA THR A 111 6.16 7.39 -11.59
C THR A 111 7.49 7.03 -10.91
N GLY A 112 7.70 5.74 -10.59
CA GLY A 112 8.83 5.24 -9.81
C GLY A 112 8.40 4.79 -8.41
N VAL A 113 9.20 3.88 -7.83
CA VAL A 113 9.02 3.42 -6.45
C VAL A 113 9.63 4.47 -5.53
N PRO A 114 8.86 5.07 -4.59
CA PRO A 114 9.44 5.94 -3.57
C PRO A 114 10.58 5.23 -2.84
N GLN A 115 11.71 5.91 -2.64
CA GLN A 115 12.85 5.40 -1.87
C GLN A 115 12.55 5.45 -0.36
N ILE A 116 11.57 4.64 0.07
CA ILE A 116 11.15 4.52 1.47
C ILE A 116 11.90 3.35 2.08
N PHE A 117 12.83 3.63 2.98
CA PHE A 117 13.59 2.64 3.71
C PHE A 117 13.10 2.56 5.16
N TRP A 118 12.82 1.35 5.63
CA TRP A 118 12.49 1.10 7.03
C TRP A 118 13.79 0.92 7.82
N ALA A 119 14.04 1.79 8.80
CA ALA A 119 15.10 1.58 9.76
C ALA A 119 14.56 0.75 10.92
N GLN A 120 15.06 -0.46 11.10
CA GLN A 120 14.82 -1.21 12.32
C GLN A 120 15.75 -0.64 13.41
N PRO A 121 15.24 -0.26 14.59
CA PRO A 121 16.11 0.04 15.72
C PRO A 121 16.98 -1.20 15.97
N VAL A 122 18.29 -1.05 15.86
CA VAL A 122 19.23 -2.08 16.32
C VAL A 122 19.00 -2.18 17.83
N ALA A 123 18.27 -3.22 18.26
CA ALA A 123 18.16 -3.52 19.68
C ALA A 123 19.58 -3.67 20.26
N ALA A 124 19.77 -3.42 21.56
CA ALA A 124 21.07 -3.62 22.21
C ALA A 124 21.65 -5.03 21.91
N SER A 125 20.78 -6.01 21.67
CA SER A 125 21.11 -7.28 21.02
C SER A 125 21.27 -7.11 19.50
N ARG A 126 22.54 -7.12 19.04
CA ARG A 126 22.88 -7.24 17.61
C ARG A 126 22.11 -8.42 16.99
N PRO A 127 21.58 -8.31 15.76
CA PRO A 127 20.97 -9.45 15.09
C PRO A 127 22.05 -10.49 14.85
N THR A 128 22.07 -11.54 15.66
CA THR A 128 23.01 -12.66 15.53
C THR A 128 22.29 -13.90 15.04
N LEU A 129 22.93 -14.63 14.12
CA LEU A 129 22.52 -15.95 13.68
C LEU A 129 23.51 -16.97 14.23
N THR A 130 22.99 -17.95 14.98
CA THR A 130 23.79 -19.10 15.40
C THR A 130 23.77 -20.15 14.29
N GLY A 131 24.89 -20.26 13.58
CA GLY A 131 25.13 -21.29 12.58
C GLY A 131 25.85 -22.50 13.17
N LYS A 132 25.60 -23.69 12.62
CA LYS A 132 26.41 -24.90 12.88
C LYS A 132 27.30 -25.18 11.67
N LEU A 133 28.60 -25.09 11.86
CA LEU A 133 29.59 -25.45 10.84
C LEU A 133 30.09 -26.85 11.16
N SER A 134 29.72 -27.82 10.31
CA SER A 134 30.14 -29.21 10.44
C SER A 134 31.34 -29.46 9.53
N LEU A 135 32.51 -29.71 10.13
CA LEU A 135 33.75 -30.04 9.43
C LEU A 135 33.95 -31.56 9.43
N ASN A 136 33.33 -32.27 8.48
CA ASN A 136 33.47 -33.72 8.26
C ASN A 136 33.87 -34.54 9.53
N GLN A 137 34.97 -35.29 9.50
CA GLN A 137 35.44 -36.17 10.59
C GLN A 137 35.97 -35.41 11.83
N HIS A 138 35.86 -34.08 11.87
CA HIS A 138 36.47 -33.23 12.91
C HIS A 138 35.44 -32.46 13.76
N GLY A 139 34.14 -32.75 13.59
CA GLY A 139 33.09 -32.32 14.50
C GLY A 139 32.31 -31.08 14.06
N CYS A 140 31.37 -30.66 14.91
CA CYS A 140 30.45 -29.55 14.67
C CYS A 140 30.80 -28.39 15.60
N ILE A 141 31.03 -27.21 15.02
CA ILE A 141 31.30 -25.97 15.75
C ILE A 141 30.06 -25.08 15.64
N GLN A 142 29.59 -24.52 16.76
CA GLN A 142 28.58 -23.46 16.75
C GLN A 142 29.27 -22.11 16.62
N LEU A 143 28.76 -21.27 15.72
CA LEU A 143 29.26 -19.92 15.49
C LEU A 143 28.10 -18.95 15.63
N ASP A 144 28.27 -17.95 16.49
CA ASP A 144 27.37 -16.82 16.58
C ASP A 144 27.90 -15.72 15.67
N SER A 145 27.20 -15.47 14.56
CA SER A 145 27.60 -14.47 13.55
C SER A 145 26.62 -13.32 13.54
N ILE A 146 27.10 -12.10 13.31
CA ILE A 146 26.22 -10.94 13.13
C ILE A 146 25.63 -10.99 11.72
N ILE A 147 24.33 -10.77 11.61
CA ILE A 147 23.63 -10.67 10.34
C ILE A 147 23.82 -9.25 9.83
N ASP A 148 24.49 -9.12 8.68
CA ASP A 148 24.54 -7.88 7.95
C ASP A 148 23.13 -7.57 7.44
N THR A 149 22.60 -6.42 7.85
CA THR A 149 21.26 -5.95 7.44
C THR A 149 21.32 -5.07 6.20
N GLY A 150 22.51 -4.88 5.61
CA GLY A 150 22.71 -3.97 4.48
C GLY A 150 22.60 -2.49 4.87
N ALA A 151 22.63 -2.19 6.18
CA ALA A 151 22.75 -0.83 6.67
C ALA A 151 24.24 -0.47 6.76
N ASP A 152 24.70 0.44 5.90
CA ASP A 152 26.03 1.04 6.00
C ASP A 152 26.14 1.85 7.29
N VAL A 153 26.46 1.18 8.39
CA VAL A 153 26.99 1.83 9.58
C VAL A 153 28.41 1.32 9.75
N THR A 154 29.36 2.06 9.18
CA THR A 154 30.79 1.88 9.45
C THR A 154 31.04 2.14 10.93
N VAL A 155 31.11 1.06 11.73
CA VAL A 155 31.65 1.14 13.09
C VAL A 155 33.14 0.84 12.99
N ILE A 156 33.96 1.89 13.03
CA ILE A 156 35.39 1.73 13.31
C ILE A 156 35.52 1.60 14.83
N SER A 157 36.00 0.45 15.29
CA SER A 157 36.52 0.24 16.65
C SER A 157 37.99 -0.10 16.57
#